data_AF-A0A916EIL5-F1
#
_entry.id   AF-A0A916EIL5-F1
#
_cell.length_a   1.000
_cell.length_b   1.000
_cell.length_c   1.000
_cell.angle_alpha   90.00
_cell.angle_beta   90.00
_cell.angle_gamma   90.00
#
_symmetry.space_group_name_H-M   'P 1'
#
loop_
_entity.id
_entity.type
_entity.pdbx_description
1 polymer ?
#
loop_
_entity_poly.entity_id
_entity_poly.type
_entity_poly.pdbx_seq_one_letter_code
_entity_poly.pdbx_strand_id
1 'polypeptide(L)'
;METLKFSKRPLVNLGNSRTTKYRRKIKALENQKKNGQTLIQLLSKEKSQETSDSEETQNNDEEINKENANKSMKYLLSKGHAKLKASQTVAELLNRGVWFARCVRSWAKAFKNYDDVPKSNRGQHFKGSSILNDEDVQLKISLYLQQHKFDVTVNSFRDFICEEILPSIGIENKTTISKSTANRCYQKLMPKFIGEECETQINPELMDGERLHILVTHDETTFQSNDGQKSGWRPKNEQPLRKKGQDQSIHVSDFLTDTIGRLKLNEDDIDDTIPHEARVIINPGKNFDGWWNIDQLIDQIKTRAIPIFEKIHPGMIAVFAFDNSSSHAKLADDTLNAANMNLNPGGKQPIMRDTIFNGQIQSMVFPNDYPDKNLRGKPKGMKLILQERGLWGTVQD
;
A
#
# COMPACT_ATOMS: atom_id res chain seq x y z
N MET A 1 22.53 -65.11 -24.68
CA MET A 1 22.12 -66.03 -23.61
C MET A 1 22.58 -65.39 -22.31
N GLU A 2 21.61 -64.81 -21.60
CA GLU A 2 21.08 -65.38 -20.35
C GLU A 2 21.93 -64.90 -19.16
N THR A 3 21.41 -63.90 -18.41
CA THR A 3 20.65 -64.09 -17.16
C THR A 3 21.57 -64.66 -16.07
N LEU A 4 21.84 -64.03 -14.92
CA LEU A 4 20.93 -63.41 -13.97
C LEU A 4 21.66 -62.46 -12.98
N LYS A 5 20.85 -61.51 -12.51
CA LYS A 5 21.00 -60.47 -11.49
C LYS A 5 22.03 -60.67 -10.37
N PHE A 6 22.73 -59.57 -10.05
CA PHE A 6 23.38 -59.34 -8.75
C PHE A 6 23.02 -57.95 -8.18
N SER A 7 22.52 -57.95 -6.93
CA SER A 7 22.31 -56.86 -5.95
C SER A 7 21.63 -55.52 -6.34
N LYS A 8 20.53 -55.20 -5.62
CA LYS A 8 19.76 -53.93 -5.61
C LYS A 8 20.36 -52.80 -4.74
N ARG A 9 21.64 -52.87 -4.34
CA ARG A 9 22.36 -51.75 -3.69
C ARG A 9 23.86 -51.86 -3.96
N PRO A 10 24.55 -50.78 -4.37
CA PRO A 10 26.00 -50.68 -4.23
C PRO A 10 26.38 -49.97 -2.92
N LEU A 11 27.08 -50.75 -2.10
CA LEU A 11 28.09 -50.47 -1.07
C LEU A 11 28.03 -49.18 -0.23
N VAL A 12 27.96 -49.45 1.07
CA VAL A 12 28.13 -48.57 2.22
C VAL A 12 29.62 -48.43 2.54
N ASN A 13 30.11 -47.22 2.81
CA ASN A 13 31.03 -47.03 3.93
C ASN A 13 31.03 -45.61 4.53
N LEU A 14 30.82 -45.63 5.85
CA LEU A 14 31.29 -44.80 6.96
C LEU A 14 31.87 -43.40 6.70
N GLY A 15 31.18 -42.40 7.29
CA GLY A 15 31.74 -41.10 7.63
C GLY A 15 30.84 -40.37 8.63
N ASN A 16 31.21 -40.38 9.92
CA ASN A 16 30.49 -39.76 11.04
C ASN A 16 30.64 -38.21 11.02
N SER A 17 30.13 -37.58 9.97
CA SER A 17 30.13 -36.12 9.79
C SER A 17 28.71 -35.55 9.87
N ARG A 18 28.60 -34.24 10.18
CA ARG A 18 27.36 -33.43 10.28
C ARG A 18 26.32 -33.70 9.18
N THR A 19 26.77 -34.16 8.02
CA THR A 19 25.99 -34.53 6.83
C THR A 19 25.06 -35.75 7.04
N THR A 20 25.37 -36.66 7.95
CA THR A 20 24.52 -37.85 8.26
C THR A 20 23.33 -37.49 9.17
N LYS A 21 23.47 -36.46 10.03
CA LYS A 21 22.35 -35.85 10.78
C LYS A 21 21.46 -35.00 9.85
N TYR A 22 22.03 -34.34 8.85
CA TYR A 22 21.30 -33.56 7.84
C TYR A 22 20.40 -34.46 6.97
N ARG A 23 20.85 -35.66 6.58
CA ARG A 23 20.03 -36.63 5.80
C ARG A 23 18.81 -37.17 6.57
N ARG A 24 18.89 -37.30 7.91
CA ARG A 24 17.71 -37.62 8.76
C ARG A 24 16.71 -36.47 8.83
N LYS A 25 17.20 -35.22 8.84
CA LYS A 25 16.36 -34.01 8.76
C LYS A 25 15.73 -33.85 7.37
N ILE A 26 16.46 -34.19 6.31
CA ILE A 26 15.99 -34.21 4.91
C ILE A 26 14.91 -35.28 4.69
N LYS A 27 14.97 -36.48 5.29
CA LYS A 27 13.91 -37.50 5.16
C LYS A 27 12.62 -37.13 5.93
N ALA A 28 12.75 -36.39 7.04
CA ALA A 28 11.62 -35.75 7.72
C ALA A 28 11.06 -34.55 6.91
N LEU A 29 11.92 -33.83 6.21
CA LEU A 29 11.58 -32.79 5.19
C LEU A 29 11.01 -33.40 3.89
N GLU A 30 11.33 -34.65 3.55
CA GLU A 30 10.76 -35.37 2.41
C GLU A 30 9.32 -35.81 2.70
N ASN A 31 8.98 -36.07 3.97
CA ASN A 31 7.58 -36.19 4.41
C ASN A 31 6.86 -34.83 4.49
N GLN A 32 7.59 -33.72 4.61
CA GLN A 32 7.06 -32.36 4.36
C GLN A 32 7.02 -31.99 2.86
N LYS A 33 7.57 -32.82 1.96
CA LYS A 33 7.49 -32.71 0.49
C LYS A 33 6.34 -33.52 -0.13
N LYS A 34 5.23 -33.72 0.59
CA LYS A 34 3.92 -33.74 -0.08
C LYS A 34 3.33 -32.33 0.05
N ASN A 35 3.63 -31.52 -0.98
CA ASN A 35 3.15 -30.16 -1.23
C ASN A 35 3.82 -29.02 -0.46
N GLY A 36 5.14 -28.87 -0.65
CA GLY A 36 5.86 -27.66 -0.24
C GLY A 36 5.31 -26.39 -0.90
N GLN A 37 4.87 -25.44 -0.07
CA GLN A 37 4.50 -24.06 -0.42
C GLN A 37 5.14 -23.09 0.57
N THR A 38 5.42 -21.87 0.10
CA THR A 38 5.79 -20.74 0.96
C THR A 38 4.53 -20.02 1.46
N LEU A 39 4.53 -19.47 2.67
CA LEU A 39 3.38 -18.75 3.25
C LEU A 39 2.88 -17.58 2.37
N ILE A 40 3.79 -16.99 1.57
CA ILE A 40 3.43 -15.99 0.56
C ILE A 40 2.52 -16.58 -0.55
N GLN A 41 2.72 -17.85 -0.92
CA GLN A 41 1.83 -18.56 -1.86
C GLN A 41 0.48 -18.91 -1.22
N LEU A 42 0.43 -19.13 0.11
CA LEU A 42 -0.82 -19.31 0.85
C LEU A 42 -1.64 -17.99 1.00
N LEU A 43 -0.99 -16.83 0.85
CA LEU A 43 -1.59 -15.50 1.03
C LEU A 43 -1.92 -14.78 -0.31
N SER A 44 -1.59 -15.37 -1.46
CA SER A 44 -1.66 -14.72 -2.78
C SER A 44 -2.79 -15.30 -3.67
N LYS A 45 -3.96 -14.66 -3.56
CA LYS A 45 -5.19 -14.58 -4.41
C LYS A 45 -5.64 -15.69 -5.41
N GLU A 46 -6.93 -16.03 -5.19
CA GLU A 46 -8.11 -16.36 -6.05
C GLU A 46 -8.11 -17.51 -7.09
N LYS A 47 -9.14 -18.36 -6.93
CA LYS A 47 -9.66 -19.35 -7.90
C LYS A 47 -10.06 -18.64 -9.19
N SER A 48 -9.48 -19.06 -10.32
CA SER A 48 -10.07 -18.84 -11.63
C SER A 48 -11.32 -19.73 -11.76
N GLN A 49 -12.44 -19.16 -12.19
CA GLN A 49 -13.54 -19.93 -12.76
C GLN A 49 -13.02 -20.71 -13.98
N GLU A 50 -13.55 -21.91 -14.17
CA GLU A 50 -13.24 -22.82 -15.27
C GLU A 50 -13.46 -22.12 -16.62
N THR A 51 -12.38 -21.86 -17.34
CA THR A 51 -12.41 -21.70 -18.80
C THR A 51 -11.50 -22.76 -19.41
N SER A 52 -12.08 -23.57 -20.27
CA SER A 52 -11.56 -24.82 -20.81
C SER A 52 -10.41 -24.67 -21.83
N ASP A 53 -9.51 -25.65 -21.76
CA ASP A 53 -8.76 -26.32 -22.85
C ASP A 53 -7.85 -25.53 -23.81
N SER A 54 -7.61 -24.23 -23.63
CA SER A 54 -6.73 -23.45 -24.55
C SER A 54 -5.35 -23.05 -24.00
N GLU A 55 -5.08 -23.19 -22.69
CA GLU A 55 -3.83 -22.70 -22.06
C GLU A 55 -2.68 -23.72 -21.99
N GLU A 56 -2.96 -25.03 -21.97
CA GLU A 56 -1.91 -26.06 -21.89
C GLU A 56 -1.01 -26.09 -23.15
N THR A 57 -1.58 -25.79 -24.31
CA THR A 57 -0.87 -25.82 -25.60
C THR A 57 0.17 -24.70 -25.71
N GLN A 58 -0.11 -23.50 -25.19
CA GLN A 58 0.81 -22.35 -25.28
C GLN A 58 2.05 -22.50 -24.38
N ASN A 59 1.92 -23.16 -23.22
CA ASN A 59 3.03 -23.35 -22.30
C ASN A 59 4.09 -24.33 -22.84
N ASN A 60 3.65 -25.39 -23.53
CA ASN A 60 4.56 -26.34 -24.17
C ASN A 60 5.33 -25.69 -25.33
N ASP A 61 4.67 -24.87 -26.14
CA ASP A 61 5.32 -24.16 -27.26
C ASP A 61 6.37 -23.15 -26.78
N GLU A 62 6.15 -22.48 -25.65
CA GLU A 62 7.15 -21.57 -25.05
C GLU A 62 8.38 -22.32 -24.50
N GLU A 63 8.19 -23.47 -23.86
CA GLU A 63 9.29 -24.26 -23.28
C GLU A 63 10.15 -24.90 -24.39
N ILE A 64 9.51 -25.41 -25.45
CA ILE A 64 10.17 -25.93 -26.66
C ILE A 64 10.98 -24.81 -27.35
N ASN A 65 10.42 -23.60 -27.47
CA ASN A 65 11.11 -22.46 -28.07
C ASN A 65 12.33 -22.00 -27.25
N LYS A 66 12.27 -22.05 -25.92
CA LYS A 66 13.40 -21.73 -25.02
C LYS A 66 14.55 -22.71 -25.16
N GLU A 67 14.26 -24.01 -25.24
CA GLU A 67 15.28 -25.04 -25.35
C GLU A 67 15.97 -24.98 -26.73
N ASN A 68 15.19 -24.82 -27.80
CA ASN A 68 15.69 -24.66 -29.16
C ASN A 68 16.56 -23.39 -29.30
N ALA A 69 16.15 -22.27 -28.71
CA ALA A 69 16.94 -21.04 -28.72
C ALA A 69 18.29 -21.22 -28.00
N ASN A 70 18.33 -21.95 -26.87
CA ASN A 70 19.58 -22.22 -26.15
C ASN A 70 20.50 -23.18 -26.90
N LYS A 71 19.96 -24.21 -27.58
CA LYS A 71 20.75 -25.12 -28.43
C LYS A 71 21.38 -24.36 -29.61
N SER A 72 20.60 -23.55 -30.32
CA SER A 72 21.08 -22.72 -31.42
C SER A 72 22.12 -21.68 -30.96
N MET A 73 21.92 -21.09 -29.78
CA MET A 73 22.89 -20.16 -29.19
C MET A 73 24.23 -20.84 -28.87
N LYS A 74 24.21 -22.06 -28.29
CA LYS A 74 25.43 -22.85 -28.02
C LYS A 74 26.17 -23.19 -29.31
N TYR A 75 25.44 -23.61 -30.34
CA TYR A 75 26.02 -23.93 -31.65
C TYR A 75 26.76 -22.72 -32.26
N LEU A 76 26.12 -21.55 -32.29
CA LEU A 76 26.74 -20.34 -32.84
C LEU A 76 27.96 -19.87 -32.03
N LEU A 77 27.91 -19.99 -30.70
CA LEU A 77 29.08 -19.71 -29.86
C LEU A 77 30.23 -20.69 -30.14
N SER A 78 29.94 -21.98 -30.39
CA SER A 78 30.94 -22.99 -30.75
C SER A 78 31.60 -22.74 -32.12
N LYS A 79 30.92 -22.01 -33.01
CA LYS A 79 31.42 -21.57 -34.33
C LYS A 79 32.17 -20.23 -34.27
N GLY A 80 32.43 -19.69 -33.08
CA GLY A 80 33.22 -18.48 -32.87
C GLY A 80 32.44 -17.17 -33.05
N HIS A 81 31.11 -17.21 -33.16
CA HIS A 81 30.32 -15.98 -33.26
C HIS A 81 30.31 -15.19 -31.94
N ALA A 82 30.43 -13.87 -32.03
CA ALA A 82 30.30 -12.98 -30.89
C ALA A 82 28.90 -13.12 -30.25
N LYS A 83 28.84 -13.15 -28.91
CA LYS A 83 27.62 -13.39 -28.12
C LYS A 83 26.44 -12.48 -28.50
N LEU A 84 26.68 -11.22 -28.82
CA LEU A 84 25.63 -10.29 -29.24
C LEU A 84 25.04 -10.70 -30.59
N LYS A 85 25.89 -10.92 -31.60
CA LYS A 85 25.49 -11.32 -32.95
C LYS A 85 24.79 -12.68 -32.96
N ALA A 86 25.33 -13.66 -32.23
CA ALA A 86 24.73 -15.00 -32.11
C ALA A 86 23.29 -14.94 -31.55
N SER A 87 23.06 -14.14 -30.50
CA SER A 87 21.72 -14.03 -29.92
C SER A 87 20.71 -13.28 -30.78
N GLN A 88 21.17 -12.33 -31.62
CA GLN A 88 20.32 -11.64 -32.59
C GLN A 88 19.94 -12.60 -33.72
N THR A 89 20.89 -13.35 -34.25
CA THR A 89 20.64 -14.38 -35.27
C THR A 89 19.66 -15.45 -34.78
N VAL A 90 19.75 -15.90 -33.52
CA VAL A 90 18.77 -16.84 -32.94
C VAL A 90 17.38 -16.23 -32.82
N ALA A 91 17.28 -14.95 -32.46
CA ALA A 91 15.99 -14.27 -32.37
C ALA A 91 15.35 -14.08 -33.76
N GLU A 92 16.15 -13.68 -34.76
CA GLU A 92 15.72 -13.54 -36.15
C GLU A 92 15.25 -14.88 -36.74
N LEU A 93 15.98 -15.99 -36.50
CA LEU A 93 15.58 -17.33 -36.93
C LEU A 93 14.25 -17.80 -36.35
N LEU A 94 13.85 -17.26 -35.20
CA LEU A 94 12.58 -17.55 -34.53
C LEU A 94 11.51 -16.48 -34.78
N ASN A 95 11.74 -15.57 -35.74
CA ASN A 95 10.88 -14.42 -36.04
C ASN A 95 10.57 -13.56 -34.79
N ARG A 96 11.56 -13.36 -33.92
CA ARG A 96 11.46 -12.54 -32.69
C ARG A 96 12.40 -11.34 -32.73
N GLY A 97 12.00 -10.27 -32.05
CA GLY A 97 12.76 -9.01 -32.01
C GLY A 97 13.90 -8.98 -30.99
N VAL A 98 14.55 -7.82 -30.89
CA VAL A 98 15.74 -7.55 -30.04
C VAL A 98 15.52 -7.89 -28.55
N TRP A 99 14.28 -7.77 -28.05
CA TRP A 99 13.92 -8.18 -26.69
C TRP A 99 14.17 -9.67 -26.45
N PHE A 100 13.78 -10.54 -27.39
CA PHE A 100 13.97 -11.98 -27.26
C PHE A 100 15.46 -12.36 -27.29
N ALA A 101 16.27 -11.67 -28.10
CA ALA A 101 17.73 -11.84 -28.07
C ALA A 101 18.34 -11.54 -26.68
N ARG A 102 17.77 -10.59 -25.92
CA ARG A 102 18.18 -10.33 -24.52
C ARG A 102 17.81 -11.51 -23.62
N CYS A 103 16.60 -12.06 -23.77
CA CYS A 103 16.14 -13.23 -23.03
C CYS A 103 17.04 -14.46 -23.30
N VAL A 104 17.38 -14.74 -24.55
CA VAL A 104 18.29 -15.83 -24.93
C VAL A 104 19.66 -15.69 -24.26
N ARG A 105 20.22 -14.47 -24.20
CA ARG A 105 21.49 -14.23 -23.48
C ARG A 105 21.38 -14.45 -21.97
N SER A 106 20.21 -14.14 -21.39
CA SER A 106 19.92 -14.37 -19.97
C SER A 106 19.79 -15.86 -19.67
N TRP A 107 19.00 -16.59 -20.48
CA TRP A 107 18.84 -18.05 -20.36
C TRP A 107 20.15 -18.81 -20.55
N ALA A 108 20.96 -18.44 -21.56
CA ALA A 108 22.26 -19.06 -21.76
C ALA A 108 23.22 -18.81 -20.58
N LYS A 109 23.11 -17.66 -19.91
CA LYS A 109 23.88 -17.36 -18.69
C LYS A 109 23.38 -18.20 -17.51
N ALA A 110 22.07 -18.34 -17.35
CA ALA A 110 21.46 -19.18 -16.31
C ALA A 110 21.85 -20.66 -16.50
N PHE A 111 21.77 -21.17 -17.72
CA PHE A 111 22.18 -22.53 -18.06
C PHE A 111 23.66 -22.77 -17.76
N LYS A 112 24.55 -21.82 -18.11
CA LYS A 112 25.99 -21.95 -17.78
C LYS A 112 26.24 -22.04 -16.27
N ASN A 113 25.44 -21.34 -15.47
CA ASN A 113 25.64 -21.23 -14.03
C ASN A 113 24.97 -22.36 -13.24
N TYR A 114 23.85 -22.89 -13.73
CA TYR A 114 22.96 -23.77 -12.97
C TYR A 114 22.60 -25.07 -13.71
N ASP A 115 23.10 -25.28 -14.93
CA ASP A 115 22.80 -26.40 -15.83
C ASP A 115 21.29 -26.59 -16.12
N ASP A 116 20.53 -25.50 -15.98
CA ASP A 116 19.07 -25.47 -16.16
C ASP A 116 18.60 -24.14 -16.78
N VAL A 117 17.45 -24.17 -17.45
CA VAL A 117 16.81 -23.00 -18.08
C VAL A 117 15.64 -22.53 -17.20
N PRO A 118 15.49 -21.22 -16.92
CA PRO A 118 14.38 -20.72 -16.11
C PRO A 118 13.02 -21.11 -16.69
N LYS A 119 12.23 -21.87 -15.93
CA LYS A 119 10.85 -22.23 -16.28
C LYS A 119 9.91 -21.04 -16.05
N SER A 120 8.85 -21.01 -16.84
CA SER A 120 7.78 -20.01 -16.66
C SER A 120 6.95 -20.40 -15.44
N ASN A 121 6.73 -19.45 -14.52
CA ASN A 121 5.75 -19.65 -13.43
C ASN A 121 4.33 -19.24 -13.86
N ARG A 122 4.11 -18.97 -15.15
CA ARG A 122 2.82 -18.57 -15.72
C ARG A 122 1.89 -19.80 -15.73
N GLY A 123 0.73 -19.72 -15.08
CA GLY A 123 -0.22 -20.82 -14.95
C GLY A 123 0.03 -21.78 -13.77
N GLN A 124 1.14 -21.66 -13.03
CA GLN A 124 1.38 -22.46 -11.82
C GLN A 124 0.80 -21.76 -10.57
N HIS A 125 -0.54 -21.73 -10.47
CA HIS A 125 -1.25 -21.16 -9.33
C HIS A 125 -1.56 -22.22 -8.26
N PHE A 126 -1.55 -21.80 -6.99
CA PHE A 126 -2.00 -22.63 -5.86
C PHE A 126 -3.51 -22.86 -5.93
N LYS A 127 -3.96 -24.12 -5.78
CA LYS A 127 -5.39 -24.51 -5.84
C LYS A 127 -6.14 -24.39 -4.50
N GLY A 128 -5.72 -23.51 -3.59
CA GLY A 128 -6.35 -23.34 -2.27
C GLY A 128 -6.75 -21.89 -1.96
N SER A 129 -7.69 -21.71 -1.02
CA SER A 129 -8.15 -20.39 -0.54
C SER A 129 -7.12 -19.71 0.35
N SER A 130 -7.12 -18.37 0.34
CA SER A 130 -6.28 -17.56 1.24
C SER A 130 -6.72 -17.75 2.69
N ILE A 131 -5.77 -17.72 3.64
CA ILE A 131 -6.09 -17.72 5.07
C ILE A 131 -6.84 -16.46 5.54
N LEU A 132 -6.79 -15.38 4.76
CA LEU A 132 -7.61 -14.19 5.00
C LEU A 132 -9.06 -14.37 4.52
N ASN A 133 -9.36 -15.44 3.78
CA ASN A 133 -10.71 -15.83 3.41
C ASN A 133 -11.30 -16.85 4.39
N ASP A 134 -10.59 -17.15 5.49
CA ASP A 134 -11.10 -17.98 6.57
C ASP A 134 -12.11 -17.19 7.40
N GLU A 135 -13.27 -17.78 7.69
CA GLU A 135 -14.40 -17.11 8.34
C GLU A 135 -14.03 -16.56 9.72
N ASP A 136 -13.23 -17.31 10.51
CA ASP A 136 -12.80 -16.88 11.85
C ASP A 136 -11.81 -15.71 11.77
N VAL A 137 -10.97 -15.70 10.74
CA VAL A 137 -10.05 -14.58 10.46
C VAL A 137 -10.82 -13.34 10.03
N GLN A 138 -11.81 -13.49 9.15
CA GLN A 138 -12.66 -12.37 8.71
C GLN A 138 -13.47 -11.80 9.86
N LEU A 139 -14.01 -12.63 10.75
CA LEU A 139 -14.75 -12.19 11.93
C LEU A 139 -13.86 -11.33 12.85
N LYS A 140 -12.61 -11.76 13.10
CA LYS A 140 -11.65 -10.99 13.91
C LYS A 140 -11.28 -9.66 13.25
N ILE A 141 -11.07 -9.65 11.93
CA ILE A 141 -10.82 -8.42 11.16
C ILE A 141 -12.01 -7.45 11.30
N SER A 142 -13.23 -7.94 11.12
CA SER A 142 -14.44 -7.14 11.21
C SER A 142 -14.64 -6.55 12.61
N LEU A 143 -14.41 -7.33 13.67
CA LEU A 143 -14.49 -6.85 15.06
C LEU A 143 -13.48 -5.74 15.34
N TYR A 144 -12.23 -5.89 14.88
CA TYR A 144 -11.21 -4.87 15.02
C TYR A 144 -11.59 -3.56 14.30
N LEU A 145 -12.06 -3.66 13.06
CA LEU A 145 -12.49 -2.48 12.30
C LEU A 145 -13.70 -1.80 12.95
N GLN A 146 -14.65 -2.56 13.51
CA GLN A 146 -15.79 -2.00 14.24
C GLN A 146 -15.37 -1.28 15.53
N GLN A 147 -14.40 -1.83 16.27
CA GLN A 147 -13.91 -1.26 17.52
C GLN A 147 -13.12 0.04 17.30
N HIS A 148 -12.29 0.07 16.25
CA HIS A 148 -11.38 1.19 15.97
C HIS A 148 -11.95 2.25 15.01
N LYS A 149 -13.11 1.98 14.37
CA LYS A 149 -13.86 2.91 13.51
C LYS A 149 -12.95 3.63 12.49
N PHE A 150 -12.77 4.94 12.64
CA PHE A 150 -12.05 5.82 11.75
C PHE A 150 -10.56 6.00 12.10
N ASP A 151 -10.09 5.45 13.23
CA ASP A 151 -8.69 5.54 13.67
C ASP A 151 -7.88 4.30 13.28
N VAL A 152 -7.98 3.90 12.02
CA VAL A 152 -7.26 2.75 11.46
C VAL A 152 -6.38 3.21 10.30
N THR A 153 -5.07 3.09 10.48
CA THR A 153 -4.08 3.32 9.42
C THR A 153 -3.67 1.99 8.81
N VAL A 154 -3.13 2.01 7.58
CA VAL A 154 -2.58 0.81 6.93
C VAL A 154 -1.53 0.12 7.80
N ASN A 155 -0.75 0.88 8.57
CA ASN A 155 0.25 0.32 9.47
C ASN A 155 -0.39 -0.32 10.70
N SER A 156 -1.37 0.34 11.35
CA SER A 156 -2.03 -0.25 12.51
C SER A 156 -2.83 -1.51 12.15
N PHE A 157 -3.49 -1.53 10.98
CA PHE A 157 -4.16 -2.72 10.48
C PHE A 157 -3.19 -3.87 10.15
N ARG A 158 -2.05 -3.53 9.53
CA ARG A 158 -0.97 -4.50 9.29
C ARG A 158 -0.49 -5.10 10.61
N ASP A 159 -0.23 -4.25 11.60
CA ASP A 159 0.30 -4.68 12.89
C ASP A 159 -0.71 -5.59 13.61
N PHE A 160 -2.01 -5.24 13.60
CA PHE A 160 -3.08 -6.12 14.11
C PHE A 160 -3.10 -7.50 13.44
N ILE A 161 -3.04 -7.57 12.10
CA ILE A 161 -2.99 -8.87 11.41
C ILE A 161 -1.73 -9.66 11.82
N CYS A 162 -0.58 -9.01 11.88
CA CYS A 162 0.70 -9.68 12.10
C CYS A 162 0.93 -10.09 13.55
N GLU A 163 0.40 -9.33 14.51
CA GLU A 163 0.66 -9.49 15.93
C GLU A 163 -0.49 -10.18 16.68
N GLU A 164 -1.71 -10.15 16.15
CA GLU A 164 -2.87 -10.77 16.79
C GLU A 164 -3.46 -11.92 15.97
N ILE A 165 -3.73 -11.71 14.68
CA ILE A 165 -4.41 -12.73 13.86
C ILE A 165 -3.50 -13.91 13.55
N LEU A 166 -2.32 -13.68 12.97
CA LEU A 166 -1.41 -14.76 12.55
C LEU A 166 -0.95 -15.63 13.73
N PRO A 167 -0.63 -15.07 14.92
CA PRO A 167 -0.34 -15.88 16.10
C PRO A 167 -1.55 -16.68 16.59
N SER A 168 -2.76 -16.10 16.54
CA SER A 168 -3.98 -16.78 17.00
C SER A 168 -4.36 -18.04 16.20
N ILE A 169 -3.80 -18.19 14.99
CA ILE A 169 -4.00 -19.34 14.10
C ILE A 169 -2.75 -20.24 14.00
N GLY A 170 -1.79 -20.09 14.90
CA GLY A 170 -0.61 -20.97 15.02
C GLY A 170 0.54 -20.65 14.04
N ILE A 171 0.57 -19.46 13.44
CA ILE A 171 1.68 -19.01 12.59
C ILE A 171 2.66 -18.20 13.45
N GLU A 172 3.68 -18.87 13.98
CA GLU A 172 4.62 -18.31 14.97
C GLU A 172 5.75 -17.42 14.38
N ASN A 173 5.84 -17.29 13.05
CA ASN A 173 6.83 -16.41 12.44
C ASN A 173 6.26 -15.00 12.28
N LYS A 174 7.01 -13.96 12.68
CA LYS A 174 6.72 -12.54 12.41
C LYS A 174 6.64 -12.29 10.90
N THR A 175 5.50 -12.57 10.28
CA THR A 175 5.28 -12.36 8.86
C THR A 175 4.46 -11.10 8.67
N THR A 176 5.10 -10.08 8.13
CA THR A 176 4.51 -8.77 7.88
C THR A 176 3.73 -8.80 6.56
N ILE A 177 2.44 -8.44 6.55
CA ILE A 177 1.74 -8.22 5.28
C ILE A 177 2.28 -6.95 4.61
N SER A 178 2.48 -6.99 3.29
CA SER A 178 2.92 -5.80 2.55
C SER A 178 1.80 -4.77 2.45
N LYS A 179 2.14 -3.48 2.32
CA LYS A 179 1.16 -2.41 2.05
C LYS A 179 0.26 -2.73 0.85
N SER A 180 0.83 -3.35 -0.19
CA SER A 180 0.09 -3.82 -1.36
C SER A 180 -0.94 -4.89 -1.03
N THR A 181 -0.68 -5.73 -0.02
CA THR A 181 -1.62 -6.75 0.43
C THR A 181 -2.79 -6.13 1.19
N ALA A 182 -2.54 -5.13 2.04
CA ALA A 182 -3.58 -4.37 2.73
C ALA A 182 -4.45 -3.56 1.76
N ASN A 183 -3.84 -2.84 0.81
CA ASN A 183 -4.57 -2.10 -0.22
C ASN A 183 -5.47 -3.02 -1.07
N ARG A 184 -4.99 -4.23 -1.35
CA ARG A 184 -5.76 -5.23 -2.10
C ARG A 184 -6.98 -5.74 -1.33
N CYS A 185 -7.00 -5.69 0.00
CA CYS A 185 -8.20 -6.02 0.79
C CYS A 185 -9.30 -4.98 0.58
N TYR A 186 -8.98 -3.68 0.63
CA TYR A 186 -9.95 -2.62 0.36
C TYR A 186 -10.44 -2.63 -1.09
N GLN A 187 -9.55 -2.82 -2.06
CA GLN A 187 -9.92 -2.91 -3.48
C GLN A 187 -10.91 -4.04 -3.82
N LYS A 188 -11.06 -5.06 -2.96
CA LYS A 188 -12.08 -6.10 -3.15
C LYS A 188 -13.49 -5.61 -2.84
N LEU A 189 -13.62 -4.61 -1.99
CA LEU A 189 -14.90 -4.04 -1.57
C LEU A 189 -15.29 -2.81 -2.39
N MET A 190 -14.43 -2.42 -3.35
CA MET A 190 -14.61 -1.23 -4.17
C MET A 190 -15.10 -1.58 -5.58
N PRO A 191 -15.91 -0.70 -6.21
CA PRO A 191 -16.24 -0.82 -7.62
C PRO A 191 -15.00 -0.85 -8.50
N LYS A 192 -15.14 -1.50 -9.66
CA LYS A 192 -14.18 -1.41 -10.77
C LYS A 192 -14.87 -0.83 -11.97
N PHE A 193 -14.13 -0.10 -12.78
CA PHE A 193 -14.64 0.43 -14.03
C PHE A 193 -13.91 -0.26 -15.18
N ILE A 194 -14.68 -0.75 -16.14
CA ILE A 194 -14.17 -1.39 -17.36
C ILE A 194 -14.67 -0.63 -18.60
N GLY A 195 -14.03 -0.91 -19.73
CA GLY A 195 -14.23 -0.16 -20.96
C GLY A 195 -13.05 0.76 -21.26
N GLU A 196 -12.97 1.26 -22.48
CA GLU A 196 -11.87 2.15 -22.88
C GLU A 196 -11.93 3.50 -22.16
N GLU A 197 -13.15 3.95 -21.81
CA GLU A 197 -13.42 5.22 -21.14
C GLU A 197 -13.91 5.01 -19.69
N CYS A 198 -13.73 3.80 -19.14
CA CYS A 198 -14.21 3.43 -17.80
C CYS A 198 -15.74 3.61 -17.63
N GLU A 199 -16.50 3.40 -18.70
CA GLU A 199 -17.93 3.69 -18.77
C GLU A 199 -18.82 2.69 -18.03
N THR A 200 -18.32 1.48 -17.76
CA THR A 200 -19.11 0.42 -17.11
C THR A 200 -18.60 0.14 -15.71
N GLN A 201 -19.41 0.47 -14.70
CA GLN A 201 -19.16 0.11 -13.31
C GLN A 201 -19.52 -1.35 -13.04
N ILE A 202 -18.59 -2.08 -12.42
CA ILE A 202 -18.75 -3.45 -11.91
C ILE A 202 -18.54 -3.40 -10.40
N ASN A 203 -19.62 -3.68 -9.66
CA ASN A 203 -19.54 -3.83 -8.21
C ASN A 203 -18.98 -5.23 -7.85
N PRO A 204 -18.21 -5.34 -6.76
CA PRO A 204 -17.75 -6.62 -6.27
C PRO A 204 -18.89 -7.45 -5.67
N GLU A 205 -18.69 -8.77 -5.63
CA GLU A 205 -19.53 -9.67 -4.85
C GLU A 205 -19.23 -9.44 -3.36
N LEU A 206 -20.24 -8.99 -2.62
CA LEU A 206 -20.16 -8.71 -1.19
C LEU A 206 -20.81 -9.83 -0.39
N MET A 207 -20.17 -10.23 0.72
CA MET A 207 -20.74 -11.18 1.68
C MET A 207 -21.76 -10.50 2.61
N ASP A 208 -22.52 -11.31 3.35
CA ASP A 208 -23.52 -10.78 4.28
C ASP A 208 -22.85 -9.92 5.37
N GLY A 209 -23.37 -8.69 5.55
CA GLY A 209 -22.78 -7.68 6.43
C GLY A 209 -21.65 -6.83 5.83
N GLU A 210 -21.14 -7.14 4.64
CA GLU A 210 -20.19 -6.28 3.92
C GLU A 210 -20.90 -5.12 3.23
N ARG A 211 -20.21 -3.98 3.14
CA ARG A 211 -20.72 -2.77 2.48
C ARG A 211 -19.81 -2.38 1.32
N LEU A 212 -20.40 -1.81 0.28
CA LEU A 212 -19.66 -1.27 -0.84
C LEU A 212 -18.80 -0.09 -0.37
N HIS A 213 -17.53 -0.09 -0.74
CA HIS A 213 -16.58 0.97 -0.42
C HIS A 213 -16.38 1.87 -1.63
N ILE A 214 -16.56 3.17 -1.47
CA ILE A 214 -16.42 4.16 -2.54
C ILE A 214 -15.15 4.97 -2.30
N LEU A 215 -14.30 5.09 -3.32
CA LEU A 215 -13.12 5.94 -3.22
C LEU A 215 -13.56 7.40 -3.28
N VAL A 216 -13.14 8.19 -2.30
CA VAL A 216 -13.33 9.63 -2.31
C VAL A 216 -11.95 10.30 -2.30
N THR A 217 -11.52 10.77 -3.46
CA THR A 217 -10.25 11.49 -3.61
C THR A 217 -10.46 12.97 -3.35
N HIS A 218 -9.46 13.60 -2.74
CA HIS A 218 -9.44 15.03 -2.46
C HIS A 218 -8.14 15.64 -2.97
N ASP A 219 -8.24 16.85 -3.53
CA ASP A 219 -7.06 17.65 -3.88
C ASP A 219 -7.42 19.15 -3.91
N GLU A 220 -6.38 19.97 -3.90
CA GLU A 220 -6.42 21.43 -3.80
C GLU A 220 -5.66 22.05 -4.96
N THR A 221 -6.24 23.05 -5.62
CA THR A 221 -5.58 23.75 -6.72
C THR A 221 -5.80 25.25 -6.65
N THR A 222 -4.84 26.02 -7.12
CA THR A 222 -4.92 27.48 -7.15
C THR A 222 -4.83 27.96 -8.58
N PHE A 223 -5.82 28.73 -9.01
CA PHE A 223 -5.85 29.38 -10.32
C PHE A 223 -5.61 30.86 -10.14
N GLN A 224 -4.84 31.45 -11.05
CA GLN A 224 -4.44 32.84 -10.99
C GLN A 224 -4.98 33.60 -12.19
N SER A 225 -5.30 34.88 -12.00
CA SER A 225 -5.93 35.71 -13.04
C SER A 225 -5.05 35.86 -14.28
N ASN A 226 -3.73 35.70 -14.13
CA ASN A 226 -2.77 35.73 -15.22
C ASN A 226 -2.21 34.34 -15.59
N ASP A 227 -2.90 33.25 -15.25
CA ASP A 227 -2.57 31.89 -15.72
C ASP A 227 -2.90 31.75 -17.22
N GLY A 228 -2.02 32.30 -18.05
CA GLY A 228 -2.06 32.20 -19.50
C GLY A 228 -0.85 31.44 -20.06
N GLN A 229 -0.89 31.17 -21.37
CA GLN A 229 0.23 30.53 -22.05
C GLN A 229 1.52 31.35 -21.91
N LYS A 230 2.56 30.73 -21.33
CA LYS A 230 3.87 31.37 -21.13
C LYS A 230 4.70 31.48 -22.40
N SER A 231 4.38 30.69 -23.43
CA SER A 231 5.03 30.70 -24.75
C SER A 231 3.99 30.95 -25.84
N GLY A 232 4.41 31.61 -26.92
CA GLY A 232 3.55 31.85 -28.09
C GLY A 232 4.37 32.40 -29.26
N TRP A 233 3.82 32.27 -30.47
CA TRP A 233 4.41 32.85 -31.67
C TRP A 233 4.07 34.34 -31.76
N ARG A 234 5.03 35.15 -32.18
CA ARG A 234 4.83 36.58 -32.39
C ARG A 234 5.54 37.06 -33.64
N PRO A 235 5.05 38.12 -34.31
CA PRO A 235 5.76 38.75 -35.41
C PRO A 235 7.18 39.19 -35.01
N LYS A 236 8.08 39.19 -35.99
CA LYS A 236 9.45 39.62 -35.78
C LYS A 236 9.45 41.11 -35.36
N ASN A 237 10.14 41.42 -34.26
CA ASN A 237 10.24 42.74 -33.62
C ASN A 237 9.04 43.22 -32.78
N GLU A 238 8.02 42.38 -32.55
CA GLU A 238 6.96 42.72 -31.60
C GLU A 238 7.24 42.15 -30.21
N GLN A 239 6.88 42.90 -29.16
CA GLN A 239 6.89 42.42 -27.77
C GLN A 239 5.52 42.63 -27.13
N PRO A 240 4.62 41.63 -27.14
CA PRO A 240 3.35 41.74 -26.44
C PRO A 240 3.61 41.92 -24.95
N LEU A 241 3.09 43.01 -24.39
CA LEU A 241 3.18 43.32 -22.97
C LEU A 241 2.27 42.37 -22.21
N ARG A 242 2.86 41.59 -21.30
CA ARG A 242 2.10 40.78 -20.35
C ARG A 242 1.93 41.55 -19.05
N LYS A 243 0.79 41.35 -18.39
CA LYS A 243 0.60 41.82 -17.01
C LYS A 243 1.71 41.24 -16.13
N LYS A 244 2.27 42.09 -15.26
CA LYS A 244 3.36 41.70 -14.37
C LYS A 244 2.79 40.92 -13.19
N GLY A 245 3.36 39.74 -12.92
CA GLY A 245 2.96 38.89 -11.79
C GLY A 245 1.70 38.07 -12.06
N GLN A 246 1.34 37.27 -11.06
CA GLN A 246 0.26 36.29 -11.13
C GLN A 246 -1.14 36.90 -10.91
N ASP A 247 -1.19 38.11 -10.32
CA ASP A 247 -2.42 38.84 -9.94
C ASP A 247 -3.31 38.02 -8.98
N GLN A 248 -4.58 38.41 -8.81
CA GLN A 248 -5.51 37.74 -7.90
C GLN A 248 -5.64 36.25 -8.23
N SER A 249 -5.74 35.43 -7.19
CA SER A 249 -5.92 33.99 -7.34
C SER A 249 -7.20 33.53 -6.65
N ILE A 250 -7.69 32.37 -7.09
CA ILE A 250 -8.73 31.59 -6.44
C ILE A 250 -8.12 30.25 -6.03
N HIS A 251 -8.43 29.79 -4.84
CA HIS A 251 -8.04 28.48 -4.36
C HIS A 251 -9.29 27.60 -4.30
N VAL A 252 -9.22 26.43 -4.90
CA VAL A 252 -10.33 25.47 -5.02
C VAL A 252 -9.92 24.18 -4.34
N SER A 253 -10.73 23.76 -3.39
CA SER A 253 -10.64 22.45 -2.72
C SER A 253 -11.88 21.64 -3.09
N ASP A 254 -11.73 20.44 -3.64
CA ASP A 254 -12.86 19.63 -4.11
C ASP A 254 -12.67 18.14 -3.82
N PHE A 255 -13.79 17.41 -3.77
CA PHE A 255 -13.82 15.96 -3.58
C PHE A 255 -14.41 15.31 -4.83
N LEU A 256 -13.76 14.23 -5.26
CA LEU A 256 -14.14 13.44 -6.42
C LEU A 256 -14.32 11.98 -5.99
N THR A 257 -15.32 11.32 -6.54
CA THR A 257 -15.49 9.87 -6.45
C THR A 257 -15.38 9.26 -7.84
N ASP A 258 -15.02 7.99 -7.87
CA ASP A 258 -14.98 7.18 -9.09
C ASP A 258 -16.39 6.91 -9.66
N THR A 259 -17.43 6.90 -8.82
CA THR A 259 -18.81 6.61 -9.24
C THR A 259 -19.56 7.80 -9.87
N ILE A 260 -19.40 9.01 -9.32
CA ILE A 260 -20.23 10.18 -9.70
C ILE A 260 -19.39 11.39 -10.13
N GLY A 261 -18.06 11.27 -10.15
CA GLY A 261 -17.18 12.41 -10.36
C GLY A 261 -17.24 13.35 -9.15
N ARG A 262 -17.67 14.60 -9.34
CA ARG A 262 -17.69 15.58 -8.23
C ARG A 262 -18.68 15.17 -7.15
N LEU A 263 -18.27 15.24 -5.90
CA LEU A 263 -19.13 14.97 -4.75
C LEU A 263 -20.13 16.12 -4.56
N LYS A 264 -21.31 15.98 -5.14
CA LYS A 264 -22.42 16.94 -5.09
C LYS A 264 -23.76 16.21 -5.17
N LEU A 265 -24.79 16.80 -4.57
CA LEU A 265 -26.16 16.32 -4.68
C LEU A 265 -26.64 16.39 -6.14
N ASN A 266 -27.59 15.52 -6.50
CA ASN A 266 -28.29 15.63 -7.77
C ASN A 266 -29.30 16.78 -7.71
N GLU A 267 -29.72 17.28 -8.87
CA GLU A 267 -30.70 18.38 -8.95
C GLU A 267 -32.04 18.01 -8.29
N ASP A 268 -32.40 16.73 -8.26
CA ASP A 268 -33.62 16.21 -7.64
C ASP A 268 -33.48 15.95 -6.12
N ASP A 269 -32.24 15.84 -5.61
CA ASP A 269 -31.94 15.55 -4.21
C ASP A 269 -31.79 16.84 -3.39
N ILE A 270 -32.80 17.72 -3.48
CA ILE A 270 -32.78 19.02 -2.78
C ILE A 270 -32.98 18.78 -1.28
N ASP A 271 -31.94 19.06 -0.51
CA ASP A 271 -31.95 19.05 0.95
C ASP A 271 -31.35 20.35 1.47
N ASP A 272 -32.21 21.30 1.88
CA ASP A 272 -31.79 22.63 2.35
C ASP A 272 -30.91 22.56 3.62
N THR A 273 -30.81 21.39 4.27
CA THR A 273 -29.97 21.20 5.46
C THR A 273 -28.53 20.84 5.12
N ILE A 274 -28.25 20.43 3.88
CA ILE A 274 -26.94 19.97 3.43
C ILE A 274 -26.46 20.84 2.25
N PRO A 275 -25.18 21.24 2.21
CA PRO A 275 -24.63 21.94 1.05
C PRO A 275 -24.75 21.10 -0.23
N HIS A 276 -25.10 21.75 -1.35
CA HIS A 276 -25.28 21.05 -2.63
C HIS A 276 -23.98 20.44 -3.18
N GLU A 277 -22.81 21.06 -2.93
CA GLU A 277 -21.53 20.54 -3.37
C GLU A 277 -20.46 20.59 -2.27
N ALA A 278 -19.57 19.59 -2.28
CA ALA A 278 -18.46 19.49 -1.34
C ALA A 278 -17.37 20.53 -1.61
N ARG A 279 -17.31 21.08 -2.82
CA ARG A 279 -16.33 22.09 -3.24
C ARG A 279 -16.38 23.32 -2.34
N VAL A 280 -15.18 23.81 -2.01
CA VAL A 280 -14.97 25.11 -1.40
C VAL A 280 -14.03 25.91 -2.28
N ILE A 281 -14.42 27.15 -2.55
CA ILE A 281 -13.59 28.13 -3.27
C ILE A 281 -13.34 29.27 -2.31
N ILE A 282 -12.07 29.64 -2.16
CA ILE A 282 -11.67 30.81 -1.37
C ILE A 282 -10.84 31.76 -2.25
N ASN A 283 -10.88 33.05 -1.92
CA ASN A 283 -9.97 34.06 -2.45
C ASN A 283 -8.80 34.20 -1.47
N PRO A 284 -7.64 33.60 -1.75
CA PRO A 284 -6.51 33.66 -0.85
C PRO A 284 -5.99 35.09 -0.64
N GLY A 285 -5.73 35.43 0.63
CA GLY A 285 -4.99 36.63 1.00
C GLY A 285 -5.40 37.23 2.34
N LYS A 286 -4.50 38.03 2.93
CA LYS A 286 -4.69 38.63 4.26
C LYS A 286 -5.93 39.52 4.38
N ASN A 287 -6.33 40.17 3.28
CA ASN A 287 -7.49 41.06 3.21
C ASN A 287 -8.71 40.38 2.53
N PHE A 288 -8.66 39.06 2.35
CA PHE A 288 -9.70 38.26 1.72
C PHE A 288 -10.08 37.10 2.67
N ASP A 289 -10.24 35.89 2.16
CA ASP A 289 -10.74 34.72 2.91
C ASP A 289 -9.64 34.03 3.75
N GLY A 290 -8.48 34.66 3.88
CA GLY A 290 -7.30 34.08 4.51
C GLY A 290 -6.56 33.12 3.57
N TRP A 291 -5.72 32.25 4.14
CA TRP A 291 -5.06 31.18 3.40
C TRP A 291 -5.69 29.86 3.75
N TRP A 292 -5.75 28.94 2.76
CA TRP A 292 -6.25 27.59 2.98
C TRP A 292 -5.50 26.93 4.14
N ASN A 293 -6.24 26.40 5.09
CA ASN A 293 -5.68 25.74 6.25
C ASN A 293 -6.48 24.49 6.60
N ILE A 294 -5.87 23.67 7.45
CA ILE A 294 -6.43 22.39 7.87
C ILE A 294 -7.74 22.51 8.65
N ASP A 295 -7.98 23.61 9.36
CA ASP A 295 -9.26 23.80 10.06
C ASP A 295 -10.40 24.01 9.04
N GLN A 296 -10.13 24.71 7.93
CA GLN A 296 -11.06 24.82 6.81
C GLN A 296 -11.27 23.47 6.10
N LEU A 297 -10.24 22.64 5.95
CA LEU A 297 -10.39 21.30 5.39
C LEU A 297 -11.25 20.40 6.31
N ILE A 298 -11.00 20.42 7.62
CA ILE A 298 -11.80 19.67 8.60
C ILE A 298 -13.25 20.12 8.55
N ASP A 299 -13.50 21.43 8.48
CA ASP A 299 -14.84 21.98 8.32
C ASP A 299 -15.49 21.48 7.03
N GLN A 300 -14.81 21.59 5.89
CA GLN A 300 -15.30 21.11 4.60
C GLN A 300 -15.67 19.61 4.62
N ILE A 301 -14.84 18.77 5.26
CA ILE A 301 -15.11 17.33 5.39
C ILE A 301 -16.38 17.11 6.23
N LYS A 302 -16.49 17.76 7.38
CA LYS A 302 -17.58 17.56 8.34
C LYS A 302 -18.91 18.14 7.88
N THR A 303 -18.89 19.34 7.30
CA THR A 303 -20.09 20.09 6.96
C THR A 303 -20.58 19.84 5.55
N ARG A 304 -19.70 19.36 4.65
CA ARG A 304 -20.04 19.12 3.24
C ARG A 304 -19.80 17.68 2.81
N ALA A 305 -18.55 17.21 2.84
CA ALA A 305 -18.20 15.94 2.19
C ALA A 305 -18.92 14.73 2.80
N ILE A 306 -18.90 14.58 4.13
CA ILE A 306 -19.56 13.45 4.82
C ILE A 306 -21.08 13.50 4.62
N PRO A 307 -21.79 14.63 4.91
CA PRO A 307 -23.24 14.70 4.71
C PRO A 307 -23.68 14.40 3.27
N ILE A 308 -22.97 14.95 2.27
CA ILE A 308 -23.27 14.71 0.86
C ILE A 308 -23.04 13.25 0.50
N PHE A 309 -21.95 12.65 0.97
CA PHE A 309 -21.66 11.23 0.73
C PHE A 309 -22.73 10.32 1.34
N GLU A 310 -23.10 10.54 2.61
CA GLU A 310 -24.11 9.72 3.29
C GLU A 310 -25.48 9.79 2.58
N LYS A 311 -25.81 10.93 1.97
CA LYS A 311 -27.03 11.13 1.19
C LYS A 311 -27.00 10.37 -0.14
N ILE A 312 -25.92 10.47 -0.90
CA ILE A 312 -25.82 9.91 -2.27
C ILE A 312 -25.46 8.42 -2.26
N HIS A 313 -24.72 7.97 -1.26
CA HIS A 313 -24.23 6.60 -1.13
C HIS A 313 -24.78 5.94 0.15
N PRO A 314 -26.11 5.82 0.29
CA PRO A 314 -26.71 5.28 1.52
C PRO A 314 -26.27 3.85 1.77
N GLY A 315 -25.82 3.56 2.99
CA GLY A 315 -25.35 2.23 3.39
C GLY A 315 -23.98 1.82 2.85
N MET A 316 -23.28 2.72 2.15
CA MET A 316 -21.92 2.49 1.66
C MET A 316 -20.87 3.09 2.61
N ILE A 317 -19.59 2.79 2.38
CA ILE A 317 -18.47 3.29 3.18
C ILE A 317 -17.59 4.20 2.30
N ALA A 318 -17.34 5.43 2.73
CA ALA A 318 -16.37 6.30 2.09
C ALA A 318 -14.94 5.90 2.47
N VAL A 319 -14.07 5.77 1.48
CA VAL A 319 -12.62 5.62 1.65
C VAL A 319 -11.98 6.91 1.17
N PHE A 320 -11.68 7.82 2.11
CA PHE A 320 -11.06 9.10 1.77
C PHE A 320 -9.56 8.94 1.48
N ALA A 321 -9.13 9.49 0.35
CA ALA A 321 -7.73 9.54 -0.06
C ALA A 321 -7.29 11.00 -0.21
N PHE A 322 -6.29 11.38 0.58
CA PHE A 322 -5.64 12.69 0.57
C PHE A 322 -4.20 12.54 0.10
N ASP A 323 -3.60 13.63 -0.35
CA ASP A 323 -2.16 13.67 -0.56
C ASP A 323 -1.39 13.76 0.79
N ASN A 324 -0.06 13.81 0.73
CA ASN A 324 0.78 13.92 1.94
C ASN A 324 1.20 15.38 2.22
N SER A 325 0.37 16.36 1.88
CA SER A 325 0.62 17.75 2.23
C SER A 325 0.80 17.92 3.74
N SER A 326 1.67 18.83 4.13
CA SER A 326 1.99 19.09 5.54
C SER A 326 0.78 19.61 6.32
N SER A 327 -0.20 20.22 5.64
CA SER A 327 -1.49 20.61 6.22
C SER A 327 -2.27 19.40 6.73
N HIS A 328 -2.25 18.26 6.03
CA HIS A 328 -2.95 17.03 6.42
C HIS A 328 -2.30 16.30 7.60
N ALA A 329 -1.06 16.65 7.95
CA ALA A 329 -0.33 16.06 9.08
C ALA A 329 -0.60 16.76 10.43
N LYS A 330 -1.63 17.62 10.52
CA LYS A 330 -2.00 18.26 11.79
C LYS A 330 -2.43 17.21 12.81
N LEU A 331 -1.78 17.23 13.97
CA LEU A 331 -2.21 16.49 15.14
C LEU A 331 -3.31 17.29 15.86
N ALA A 332 -4.17 16.60 16.61
CA ALA A 332 -5.15 17.28 17.46
C ALA A 332 -4.45 18.28 18.39
N ASP A 333 -5.11 19.39 18.73
CA ASP A 333 -4.52 20.50 19.47
C ASP A 333 -3.98 20.07 20.86
N ASP A 334 -4.54 19.00 21.43
CA ASP A 334 -4.14 18.41 22.71
C ASP A 334 -3.13 17.26 22.58
N THR A 335 -2.61 17.00 21.38
CA THR A 335 -1.75 15.83 21.15
C THR A 335 -0.41 15.95 21.86
N LEU A 336 0.04 14.82 22.41
CA LEU A 336 1.36 14.67 23.00
C LEU A 336 2.45 14.88 21.96
N ASN A 337 3.17 16.00 22.05
CA ASN A 337 4.29 16.31 21.17
C ASN A 337 5.41 17.02 21.93
N ALA A 338 6.42 16.25 22.35
CA ALA A 338 7.53 16.77 23.13
C ALA A 338 8.29 17.93 22.46
N ALA A 339 8.32 18.00 21.12
CA ALA A 339 8.99 19.08 20.38
C ALA A 339 8.36 20.45 20.62
N ASN A 340 7.08 20.50 21.00
CA ASN A 340 6.34 21.73 21.28
C ASN A 340 6.28 22.05 22.79
N MET A 341 6.94 21.28 23.64
CA MET A 341 6.98 21.53 25.08
C MET A 341 8.07 22.53 25.44
N ASN A 342 7.78 23.43 26.37
CA ASN A 342 8.80 24.25 26.99
C ASN A 342 9.62 23.43 27.99
N LEU A 343 10.87 23.82 28.23
CA LEU A 343 11.68 23.22 29.28
C LEU A 343 11.03 23.41 30.67
N ASN A 344 10.52 24.63 30.92
CA ASN A 344 9.88 25.03 32.16
C ASN A 344 8.34 25.13 32.02
N PRO A 345 7.58 25.02 33.13
CA PRO A 345 6.13 25.22 33.15
C PRO A 345 5.61 26.50 32.50
N GLY A 346 4.41 26.43 31.93
CA GLY A 346 3.69 27.59 31.41
C GLY A 346 4.32 28.20 30.15
N GLY A 347 4.18 29.52 29.99
CA GLY A 347 4.58 30.21 28.76
C GLY A 347 3.70 29.83 27.55
N LYS A 348 4.17 30.18 26.35
CA LYS A 348 3.49 29.83 25.09
C LYS A 348 3.86 28.39 24.71
N GLN A 349 3.08 27.42 25.16
CA GLN A 349 3.14 26.00 24.75
C GLN A 349 1.72 25.41 24.73
N PRO A 350 1.46 24.35 23.95
CA PRO A 350 0.14 23.73 23.90
C PRO A 350 -0.20 22.99 25.19
N ILE A 351 -1.50 22.90 25.49
CA ILE A 351 -2.05 22.11 26.58
C ILE A 351 -2.26 20.69 26.05
N MET A 352 -1.39 19.77 26.43
CA MET A 352 -1.47 18.37 25.99
C MET A 352 -2.35 17.54 26.92
N ARG A 353 -3.01 16.53 26.36
CA ARG A 353 -3.79 15.55 27.12
C ARG A 353 -2.90 14.65 27.98
N ASP A 354 -3.51 14.05 28.98
CA ASP A 354 -2.83 13.09 29.85
C ASP A 354 -2.35 11.87 29.06
N THR A 355 -1.29 11.24 29.56
CA THR A 355 -0.68 10.04 28.96
C THR A 355 -0.54 8.92 29.97
N ILE A 356 -0.07 7.76 29.53
CA ILE A 356 0.24 6.64 30.41
C ILE A 356 1.76 6.45 30.44
N PHE A 357 2.32 6.41 31.64
CA PHE A 357 3.73 6.09 31.87
C PHE A 357 3.83 5.03 32.97
N ASN A 358 4.52 3.90 32.68
CA ASN A 358 4.62 2.75 33.58
C ASN A 358 3.26 2.25 34.14
N GLY A 359 2.23 2.26 33.30
CA GLY A 359 0.88 1.82 33.68
C GLY A 359 0.09 2.81 34.54
N GLN A 360 0.64 4.00 34.82
CA GLN A 360 -0.04 5.05 35.58
C GLN A 360 -0.33 6.26 34.69
N ILE A 361 -1.42 6.96 35.00
CA ILE A 361 -1.77 8.21 34.32
C ILE A 361 -0.74 9.27 34.70
N GLN A 362 -0.06 9.80 33.69
CA GLN A 362 0.83 10.94 33.79
C GLN A 362 0.08 12.17 33.30
N SER A 363 -0.27 13.07 34.22
CA SER A 363 -0.87 14.33 33.83
C SER A 363 0.16 15.30 33.26
N MET A 364 -0.21 15.95 32.16
CA MET A 364 0.63 16.92 31.45
C MET A 364 0.37 18.38 31.89
N VAL A 365 -0.63 18.59 32.75
CA VAL A 365 -1.09 19.90 33.22
C VAL A 365 -1.09 19.90 34.75
N PHE A 366 -0.86 21.06 35.38
CA PHE A 366 -1.03 21.15 36.83
C PHE A 366 -2.51 21.14 37.22
N PRO A 367 -2.89 20.41 38.28
CA PRO A 367 -4.26 20.38 38.74
C PRO A 367 -4.68 21.75 39.31
N ASN A 368 -6.00 21.97 39.40
CA ASN A 368 -6.56 23.26 39.84
C ASN A 368 -6.29 23.56 41.33
N ASP A 369 -5.95 22.56 42.13
CA ASP A 369 -5.63 22.65 43.55
C ASP A 369 -4.12 22.73 43.82
N TYR A 370 -3.28 22.87 42.78
CA TYR A 370 -1.82 22.88 42.92
C TYR A 370 -1.31 23.94 43.93
N PRO A 371 -0.29 23.64 44.76
CA PRO A 371 0.17 24.55 45.81
C PRO A 371 0.56 25.94 45.31
N ASP A 372 1.24 26.02 44.15
CA ASP A 372 1.55 27.29 43.51
C ASP A 372 0.36 27.76 42.66
N LYS A 373 -0.29 28.85 43.11
CA LYS A 373 -1.42 29.48 42.44
C LYS A 373 -1.10 29.90 41.00
N ASN A 374 0.16 30.27 40.71
CA ASN A 374 0.56 30.72 39.39
C ASN A 374 0.70 29.59 38.37
N LEU A 375 0.74 28.33 38.83
CA LEU A 375 0.93 27.16 37.98
C LEU A 375 -0.36 26.36 37.75
N ARG A 376 -1.41 26.58 38.55
CA ARG A 376 -2.71 25.90 38.40
C ARG A 376 -3.23 25.98 36.96
N GLY A 377 -3.60 24.84 36.39
CA GLY A 377 -4.11 24.74 35.01
C GLY A 377 -3.08 25.04 33.91
N LYS A 378 -1.82 25.31 34.25
CA LYS A 378 -0.77 25.54 33.25
C LYS A 378 -0.17 24.21 32.76
N PRO A 379 0.31 24.15 31.52
CA PRO A 379 1.05 23.00 31.03
C PRO A 379 2.37 22.84 31.79
N LYS A 380 2.71 21.59 32.13
CA LYS A 380 3.99 21.23 32.74
C LYS A 380 5.11 21.33 31.71
N GLY A 381 6.30 21.73 32.17
CA GLY A 381 7.50 21.74 31.33
C GLY A 381 8.15 20.35 31.22
N MET A 382 8.93 20.15 30.17
CA MET A 382 9.65 18.90 29.89
C MET A 382 10.56 18.48 31.06
N LYS A 383 11.22 19.43 31.73
CA LYS A 383 12.07 19.15 32.90
C LYS A 383 11.28 18.48 34.02
N LEU A 384 10.12 19.02 34.37
CA LEU A 384 9.29 18.50 35.45
C LEU A 384 8.75 17.10 35.11
N ILE A 385 8.26 16.90 33.89
CA ILE A 385 7.79 15.58 33.44
C ILE A 385 8.92 14.55 33.50
N LEU A 386 10.14 14.91 33.07
CA LEU A 386 11.28 14.00 33.15
C LEU A 386 11.70 13.72 34.61
N GLN A 387 11.57 14.69 35.52
CA GLN A 387 11.79 14.49 36.95
C GLN A 387 10.75 13.55 37.56
N GLU A 388 9.46 13.75 37.26
CA GLU A 388 8.35 12.86 37.69
C GLU A 388 8.57 11.42 37.18
N ARG A 389 9.19 11.26 36.00
CA ARG A 389 9.54 9.97 35.42
C ARG A 389 10.87 9.37 35.90
N GLY A 390 11.64 10.10 36.71
CA GLY A 390 12.98 9.67 37.15
C GLY A 390 14.03 9.63 36.03
N LEU A 391 13.79 10.33 34.91
CA LEU A 391 14.65 10.36 33.72
C LEU A 391 15.49 11.65 33.63
N TRP A 392 15.27 12.61 34.54
CA TRP A 392 16.06 13.82 34.61
C TRP A 392 17.34 13.56 35.41
N GLY A 393 18.48 13.43 34.72
CA GLY A 393 19.77 13.22 35.35
C GLY A 393 20.10 14.32 36.36
N THR A 394 20.36 13.94 37.60
CA THR A 394 21.27 14.70 38.45
C THR A 394 22.66 14.27 38.02
N VAL A 395 23.43 15.19 37.46
CA VAL A 395 24.88 14.99 37.41
C VAL A 395 25.30 14.92 38.88
N GLN A 396 25.68 13.72 39.35
CA GLN A 396 26.48 13.62 40.56
C GLN A 396 27.85 14.19 40.18
N ASP A 397 28.23 15.28 40.87
CA ASP A 397 29.47 16.03 40.67
C ASP A 397 30.74 15.15 40.68
#